data_AF-A0A1G7UHQ2-F1
#
_entry.id   AF-A0A1G7UHQ2-F1
#
_cell.length_a   1.000
_cell.length_b   1.000
_cell.length_c   1.000
_cell.angle_alpha   90.00
_cell.angle_beta   90.00
_cell.angle_gamma   90.00
#
_symmetry.space_group_name_H-M   'P 1'
#
loop_
_entity.id
_entity.type
_entity.pdbx_description
1 polymer ?
#
loop_
_entity_poly.entity_id
_entity_poly.type
_entity_poly.pdbx_seq_one_letter_code
_entity_poly.pdbx_strand_id
1 'polypeptide(L)'
;MATDVILPAVLEVLASTEKIFKQFGIDFYLVGALARDLHLSVNPAFTPQRKTRDVDIAILIADENHFYAVKEAMINSGDFSAHETETIKLIYKHSIEIDLLPFGGIENELRETRLHKPRLFIMDVPGLQEAYIDIEEIQLENNIKLKVCSLEALVLLKIIANDDNPSRTKDLTDIEHIVSVYFELNADKIYTDQLEIMDLYNTDDNDYLKLISARAIGRHIGDLLLNSVELCKRVISILRKKTSASFYHAIEEGIIDVTGA
;
A
#
# COMPACT_ATOMS: atom_id res chain seq x y z
N MET A 1 -5.68 18.83 11.68
CA MET A 1 -5.11 17.77 12.52
C MET A 1 -4.60 16.64 11.63
N ALA A 2 -3.44 16.83 10.99
CA ALA A 2 -2.78 15.79 10.17
C ALA A 2 -1.26 16.02 9.97
N THR A 3 -0.73 17.22 10.20
CA THR A 3 0.72 17.52 10.12
C THR A 3 1.53 16.91 11.25
N ASP A 4 0.92 16.59 12.40
CA ASP A 4 1.65 15.96 13.51
C ASP A 4 1.86 14.45 13.30
N VAL A 5 1.43 13.90 12.15
CA VAL A 5 1.63 12.47 11.82
C VAL A 5 2.92 12.26 11.05
N ILE A 6 3.34 13.26 10.26
CA ILE A 6 4.49 13.17 9.37
C ILE A 6 5.64 13.99 9.95
N LEU A 7 6.86 13.46 9.84
CA LEU A 7 8.06 14.21 10.20
C LEU A 7 8.29 15.33 9.17
N PRO A 8 8.70 16.55 9.59
CA PRO A 8 9.02 17.62 8.66
C PRO A 8 10.02 17.21 7.56
N ALA A 9 11.02 16.41 7.92
CA ALA A 9 11.99 15.86 6.96
C ALA A 9 11.34 14.96 5.89
N VAL A 10 10.30 14.20 6.24
CA VAL A 10 9.56 13.37 5.28
C VAL A 10 8.71 14.25 4.36
N LEU A 11 8.12 15.34 4.87
CA LEU A 11 7.43 16.31 4.00
C LEU A 11 8.38 16.99 3.01
N GLU A 12 9.60 17.33 3.42
CA GLU A 12 10.64 17.87 2.53
C GLU A 12 11.00 16.87 1.42
N VAL A 13 11.14 15.59 1.78
CA VAL A 13 11.38 14.50 0.82
C VAL A 13 10.26 14.43 -0.22
N LEU A 14 9.01 14.36 0.23
CA LEU A 14 7.84 14.24 -0.64
C LEU A 14 7.73 15.44 -1.60
N ALA A 15 7.94 16.66 -1.10
CA ALA A 15 7.93 17.87 -1.92
C ALA A 15 9.06 17.88 -2.97
N SER A 16 10.26 17.44 -2.58
CA SER A 16 11.42 17.37 -3.47
C SER A 16 11.20 16.33 -4.57
N THR A 17 10.67 15.16 -4.20
CA THR A 17 10.35 14.07 -5.11
C THR A 17 9.23 14.45 -6.08
N GLU A 18 8.13 15.04 -5.59
CA GLU A 18 7.00 15.47 -6.43
C GLU A 18 7.44 16.48 -7.51
N LYS A 19 8.33 17.41 -7.18
CA LYS A 19 8.88 18.38 -8.14
C LYS A 19 9.61 17.68 -9.29
N ILE A 20 10.31 16.59 -9.03
CA ILE A 20 11.04 15.84 -10.04
C ILE A 20 10.08 14.97 -10.85
N PHE A 21 9.17 14.24 -10.19
CA PHE A 21 8.17 13.43 -10.87
C PHE A 21 7.29 14.24 -11.82
N LYS A 22 6.91 15.47 -11.46
CA LYS A 22 6.21 16.40 -12.36
C LYS A 22 6.99 16.75 -13.63
N GLN A 23 8.33 16.82 -13.58
CA GLN A 23 9.16 17.10 -14.76
C GLN A 23 9.19 15.91 -15.73
N PHE A 24 9.05 14.70 -15.21
CA PHE A 24 9.04 13.45 -15.98
C PHE A 24 7.63 12.98 -16.34
N GLY A 25 6.58 13.66 -15.87
CA GLY A 25 5.20 13.23 -16.08
C GLY A 25 4.88 11.90 -15.39
N ILE A 26 5.51 11.64 -14.23
CA ILE A 26 5.28 10.42 -13.46
C ILE A 26 4.07 10.59 -12.55
N ASP A 27 3.13 9.66 -12.69
CA ASP A 27 2.14 9.42 -11.66
C ASP A 27 2.70 8.53 -10.55
N PHE A 28 2.36 8.87 -9.32
CA PHE A 28 2.85 8.20 -8.14
C PHE A 28 1.85 8.27 -6.99
N TYR A 29 2.01 7.36 -6.04
CA TYR A 29 1.26 7.36 -4.79
C TYR A 29 2.09 6.69 -3.68
N LEU A 30 1.74 7.01 -2.44
CA LEU A 30 2.36 6.45 -1.25
C LEU A 30 1.77 5.09 -0.92
N VAL A 31 2.65 4.18 -0.51
CA VAL A 31 2.30 2.86 0.03
C VAL A 31 3.03 2.63 1.36
N GLY A 32 3.00 1.39 1.86
CA GLY A 32 3.82 0.99 3.00
C GLY A 32 3.40 1.64 4.32
N ALA A 33 4.38 1.86 5.21
CA ALA A 33 4.10 2.30 6.57
C ALA A 33 3.54 3.72 6.64
N LEU A 34 4.01 4.62 5.77
CA LEU A 34 3.53 6.00 5.74
C LEU A 34 2.08 6.08 5.28
N ALA A 35 1.69 5.27 4.27
CA ALA A 35 0.30 5.16 3.84
C ALA A 35 -0.62 4.71 4.98
N ARG A 36 -0.23 3.64 5.70
CA ARG A 36 -0.95 3.17 6.90
C ARG A 36 -1.13 4.29 7.91
N ASP A 37 -0.03 4.95 8.28
CA ASP A 37 -0.03 5.94 9.36
C ASP A 37 -0.94 7.14 9.03
N LEU A 38 -0.95 7.58 7.77
CA LEU A 38 -1.84 8.62 7.27
C LEU A 38 -3.32 8.26 7.43
N HIS A 39 -3.69 7.04 7.03
CA HIS A 39 -5.05 6.53 7.17
C HIS A 39 -5.48 6.40 8.62
N LEU A 40 -4.63 5.83 9.47
CA LEU A 40 -4.95 5.65 10.88
C LEU A 40 -5.14 6.99 11.61
N SER A 41 -4.39 8.01 11.20
CA SER A 41 -4.39 9.30 11.87
C SER A 41 -5.58 10.20 11.56
N VAL A 42 -6.50 9.80 10.66
CA VAL A 42 -7.79 10.49 10.53
C VAL A 42 -8.59 10.43 11.83
N ASN A 43 -8.35 9.38 12.64
CA ASN A 43 -8.86 9.27 14.00
C ASN A 43 -7.70 9.42 15.01
N PRO A 44 -7.73 10.43 15.90
CA PRO A 44 -6.70 10.63 16.92
C PRO A 44 -6.45 9.42 17.82
N ALA A 45 -7.45 8.55 18.02
CA ALA A 45 -7.32 7.35 18.84
C ALA A 45 -6.37 6.29 18.24
N PHE A 46 -6.21 6.29 16.92
CA PHE A 46 -5.38 5.31 16.20
C PHE A 46 -4.09 5.91 15.64
N THR A 47 -3.83 7.19 15.93
CA THR A 47 -2.60 7.86 15.51
C THR A 47 -1.37 7.13 16.05
N PRO A 48 -0.43 6.71 15.18
CA PRO A 48 0.78 6.02 15.61
C PRO A 48 1.61 6.86 16.59
N GLN A 49 2.05 6.24 17.69
CA GLN A 49 2.88 6.93 18.70
C GLN A 49 4.26 7.33 18.15
N ARG A 50 4.78 6.57 17.18
CA ARG A 50 6.06 6.83 16.53
C ARG A 50 5.82 7.10 15.05
N LYS A 51 6.25 8.28 14.60
CA LYS A 51 6.23 8.66 13.19
C LYS A 51 7.23 7.80 12.40
N THR A 52 6.79 7.24 11.28
CA THR A 52 7.66 6.50 10.38
C THR A 52 8.64 7.43 9.64
N ARG A 53 9.82 6.89 9.31
CA ARG A 53 10.80 7.49 8.39
C ARG A 53 10.85 6.75 7.06
N ASP A 54 10.13 5.64 6.95
CA ASP A 54 10.09 4.79 5.76
C ASP A 54 9.18 5.46 4.74
N VAL A 55 9.72 5.74 3.55
CA VAL A 55 9.00 6.41 2.46
C VAL A 55 8.96 5.48 1.25
N ASP A 56 7.89 4.71 1.14
CA ASP A 56 7.64 3.82 0.01
C ASP A 56 6.75 4.53 -1.02
N ILE A 57 7.26 4.70 -2.25
CA ILE A 57 6.57 5.42 -3.31
C ILE A 57 6.43 4.52 -4.54
N ALA A 58 5.20 4.16 -4.86
CA ALA A 58 4.88 3.50 -6.12
C ALA A 58 4.92 4.52 -7.26
N ILE A 59 5.70 4.24 -8.30
CA ILE A 59 5.92 5.14 -9.43
C ILE A 59 5.54 4.45 -10.75
N LEU A 60 4.66 5.09 -11.53
CA LEU A 60 4.24 4.59 -12.83
C LEU A 60 5.34 4.86 -13.86
N ILE A 61 5.99 3.79 -14.30
CA ILE A 61 7.18 3.86 -15.16
C ILE A 61 6.94 3.07 -16.45
N ALA A 62 7.35 3.68 -17.56
CA ALA A 62 7.17 3.11 -18.89
C ALA A 62 8.16 1.99 -19.20
N ASP A 63 9.44 2.16 -18.83
CA ASP A 63 10.50 1.19 -19.07
C ASP A 63 11.71 1.46 -18.16
N GLU A 64 12.70 0.58 -18.24
CA GLU A 64 13.93 0.67 -17.46
C GLU A 64 14.70 2.00 -17.69
N ASN A 65 14.75 2.51 -18.92
CA ASN A 65 15.47 3.77 -19.20
C ASN A 65 14.77 4.95 -18.53
N HIS A 66 13.44 4.96 -18.55
CA HIS A 66 12.65 5.96 -17.84
C HIS A 66 12.92 5.91 -16.33
N PHE A 67 12.97 4.71 -15.72
CA PHE A 67 13.33 4.55 -14.31
C PHE A 67 14.68 5.21 -13.96
N TYR A 68 15.74 4.89 -14.71
CA TYR A 68 17.07 5.44 -14.42
C TYR A 68 17.17 6.93 -14.71
N ALA A 69 16.50 7.45 -15.75
CA ALA A 69 16.51 8.88 -16.02
C ALA A 69 15.95 9.68 -14.83
N VAL A 70 14.91 9.15 -14.18
CA VAL A 70 14.29 9.75 -13.00
C VAL A 70 15.21 9.64 -11.80
N LYS A 71 15.77 8.45 -11.56
CA LYS A 71 16.73 8.21 -10.47
C LYS A 71 17.96 9.11 -10.60
N GLU A 72 18.50 9.28 -11.81
CA GLU A 72 19.62 10.18 -12.10
C GLU A 72 19.23 11.65 -11.88
N ALA A 73 18.03 12.07 -12.29
CA ALA A 73 17.56 13.43 -12.02
C ALA A 73 17.42 13.72 -10.51
N MET A 74 16.94 12.73 -9.72
CA MET A 74 16.92 12.82 -8.26
C MET A 74 18.34 13.00 -7.69
N ILE A 75 19.30 12.20 -8.13
CA ILE A 75 20.70 12.32 -7.67
C ILE A 75 21.30 13.68 -8.08
N ASN A 76 21.08 14.10 -9.33
CA ASN A 76 21.61 15.35 -9.87
C ASN A 76 20.99 16.61 -9.25
N SER A 77 19.88 16.49 -8.52
CA SER A 77 19.32 17.60 -7.73
C SER A 77 20.22 18.00 -6.55
N GLY A 78 21.13 17.11 -6.11
CA GLY A 78 22.05 17.32 -5.00
C GLY A 78 21.52 16.91 -3.63
N ASP A 79 20.21 16.68 -3.50
CA ASP A 79 19.59 16.28 -2.23
C ASP A 79 19.52 14.76 -2.02
N PHE A 80 19.66 13.97 -3.08
CA PHE A 80 19.55 12.51 -3.04
C PHE A 80 20.87 11.84 -3.41
N SER A 81 21.16 10.72 -2.75
CA SER A 81 22.22 9.79 -3.14
C SER A 81 21.65 8.39 -3.40
N ALA A 82 22.32 7.63 -4.26
CA ALA A 82 21.96 6.23 -4.49
C ALA A 82 22.31 5.37 -3.27
N HIS A 83 21.44 4.42 -2.93
CA HIS A 83 21.83 3.35 -2.01
C HIS A 83 22.91 2.47 -2.66
N GLU A 84 23.88 2.01 -1.87
CA GLU A 84 25.06 1.28 -2.38
C GLU A 84 24.70 -0.07 -3.02
N THR A 85 23.69 -0.76 -2.47
CA THR A 85 23.33 -2.13 -2.87
C THR A 85 21.90 -2.30 -3.37
N GLU A 86 21.00 -1.34 -3.09
CA GLU A 86 19.57 -1.52 -3.29
C GLU A 86 19.12 -0.65 -4.46
N THR A 87 18.84 -1.28 -5.61
CA THR A 87 18.60 -0.59 -6.89
C THR A 87 17.41 0.37 -6.84
N ILE A 88 16.41 0.08 -6.02
CA ILE A 88 15.21 0.92 -5.87
C ILE A 88 15.35 2.02 -4.82
N LYS A 89 16.41 1.99 -4.01
CA LYS A 89 16.55 2.91 -2.88
C LYS A 89 17.37 4.14 -3.19
N LEU A 90 16.92 5.27 -2.64
CA LEU A 90 17.62 6.54 -2.56
C LEU A 90 17.70 7.01 -1.10
N ILE A 91 18.71 7.81 -0.79
CA ILE A 91 18.88 8.42 0.53
C ILE A 91 18.80 9.94 0.37
N TYR A 92 17.80 10.56 0.99
CA TYR A 92 17.65 12.02 1.02
C TYR A 92 18.43 12.64 2.16
N LYS A 93 19.27 13.63 1.84
CA LYS A 93 20.14 14.36 2.78
C LYS A 93 20.83 13.44 3.80
N HIS A 94 21.28 12.27 3.35
CA HIS A 94 21.96 11.25 4.17
C HIS A 94 21.17 10.73 5.40
N SER A 95 19.85 10.87 5.43
CA SER A 95 19.07 10.60 6.65
C SER A 95 17.71 9.92 6.47
N ILE A 96 17.09 10.01 5.30
CA ILE A 96 15.78 9.38 5.01
C ILE A 96 15.96 8.44 3.83
N GLU A 97 15.59 7.19 4.02
CA GLU A 97 15.52 6.20 2.93
C GLU A 97 14.20 6.35 2.19
N ILE A 98 14.27 6.17 0.87
CA ILE A 98 13.13 6.23 -0.03
C ILE A 98 13.20 5.02 -0.93
N ASP A 99 12.12 4.25 -0.94
CA ASP A 99 11.97 3.07 -1.77
C ASP A 99 11.11 3.46 -2.98
N LEU A 100 11.72 3.53 -4.17
CA LEU A 100 11.03 3.78 -5.42
C LEU A 100 10.53 2.45 -5.99
N LEU A 101 9.23 2.21 -5.96
CA LEU A 101 8.62 0.96 -6.42
C LEU A 101 8.08 1.13 -7.84
N PRO A 102 8.86 0.82 -8.88
CA PRO A 102 8.42 0.94 -10.27
C PRO A 102 7.37 -0.11 -10.63
N PHE A 103 6.28 0.35 -11.23
CA PHE A 103 5.20 -0.48 -11.77
C PHE A 103 4.67 0.11 -13.09
N GLY A 104 3.82 -0.64 -13.80
CA GLY A 104 3.23 -0.24 -15.08
C GLY A 104 3.95 -0.81 -16.29
N GLY A 105 4.33 0.05 -17.25
CA GLY A 105 4.93 -0.39 -18.52
C GLY A 105 6.27 -1.13 -18.39
N ILE A 106 6.95 -0.95 -17.26
CA ILE A 106 8.21 -1.62 -16.93
C ILE A 106 8.04 -3.10 -16.56
N GLU A 107 6.83 -3.53 -16.23
CA GLU A 107 6.55 -4.90 -15.81
C GLU A 107 6.56 -5.86 -17.02
N ASN A 108 7.02 -7.08 -16.79
CA ASN A 108 6.88 -8.15 -17.79
C ASN A 108 5.51 -8.86 -17.67
N GLU A 109 5.27 -9.85 -18.54
CA GLU A 109 4.04 -10.66 -18.55
C GLU A 109 3.78 -11.42 -17.23
N LEU A 110 4.82 -11.61 -16.40
CA LEU A 110 4.74 -12.25 -15.09
C LEU A 110 4.53 -11.24 -13.95
N ARG A 111 4.35 -9.95 -14.24
CA ARG A 111 4.20 -8.86 -13.25
C ARG A 111 5.46 -8.63 -12.41
N GLU A 112 6.62 -8.91 -13.01
CA GLU A 112 7.93 -8.64 -12.43
C GLU A 112 8.53 -7.38 -13.06
N THR A 113 9.15 -6.53 -12.24
CA THR A 113 10.04 -5.46 -12.70
C THR A 113 11.48 -5.95 -12.71
N ARG A 114 12.14 -5.88 -13.87
CA ARG A 114 13.54 -6.29 -14.06
C ARG A 114 14.42 -5.10 -14.41
N LEU A 115 15.34 -4.77 -13.51
CA LEU A 115 16.29 -3.67 -13.63
C LEU A 115 17.70 -4.26 -13.82
N HIS A 116 18.36 -3.97 -14.91
CA HIS A 116 19.65 -4.58 -15.31
C HIS A 116 20.87 -3.80 -14.82
N LYS A 117 20.71 -2.58 -14.31
CA LYS A 117 21.82 -1.71 -13.87
C LYS A 117 21.80 -1.44 -12.36
N PRO A 118 22.95 -1.33 -11.67
CA PRO A 118 24.27 -1.79 -12.10
C PRO A 118 24.39 -3.33 -12.13
N ARG A 119 23.40 -4.04 -11.58
CA ARG A 119 23.26 -5.50 -11.59
C ARG A 119 21.79 -5.85 -11.75
N LEU A 120 21.51 -7.07 -12.21
CA LEU A 120 20.15 -7.58 -12.32
C LEU A 120 19.47 -7.58 -10.94
N PHE A 121 18.44 -6.77 -10.83
CA PHE A 121 17.50 -6.69 -9.73
C PHE A 121 16.13 -7.06 -10.28
N ILE A 122 15.46 -8.00 -9.62
CA ILE A 122 14.11 -8.46 -9.97
C ILE A 122 13.25 -8.22 -8.74
N MET A 123 12.10 -7.59 -8.93
CA MET A 123 11.10 -7.41 -7.89
C MET A 123 9.74 -7.78 -8.44
N ASP A 124 9.05 -8.66 -7.72
CA ASP A 124 7.63 -8.89 -7.91
C ASP A 124 6.88 -7.65 -7.43
N VAL A 125 6.07 -7.06 -8.32
CA VAL A 125 5.22 -5.91 -8.01
C VAL A 125 3.71 -6.14 -8.18
N PRO A 126 3.18 -7.38 -8.09
CA PRO A 126 1.74 -7.58 -8.27
C PRO A 126 0.95 -6.85 -7.17
N GLY A 127 -0.17 -6.25 -7.57
CA GLY A 127 -1.00 -5.44 -6.70
C GLY A 127 -0.73 -3.94 -6.80
N LEU A 128 0.41 -3.47 -7.31
CA LEU A 128 0.64 -2.02 -7.46
C LEU A 128 -0.28 -1.41 -8.53
N GLN A 129 -0.40 -2.04 -9.71
CA GLN A 129 -1.35 -1.57 -10.73
C GLN A 129 -2.80 -1.60 -10.23
N GLU A 130 -3.16 -2.62 -9.45
CA GLU A 130 -4.49 -2.77 -8.87
C GLU A 130 -4.73 -1.78 -7.73
N ALA A 131 -3.71 -1.41 -6.95
CA ALA A 131 -3.80 -0.33 -5.97
C ALA A 131 -3.92 1.05 -6.66
N TYR A 132 -3.31 1.22 -7.84
CA TYR A 132 -3.33 2.49 -8.57
C TYR A 132 -4.72 2.91 -9.07
N ILE A 133 -5.68 1.98 -9.22
CA ILE A 133 -7.06 2.34 -9.55
C ILE A 133 -7.84 2.91 -8.37
N ASP A 134 -7.28 2.81 -7.15
CA ASP A 134 -7.93 3.17 -5.90
C ASP A 134 -6.99 4.01 -5.01
N ILE A 135 -6.74 5.22 -5.49
CA ILE A 135 -5.89 6.21 -4.84
C ILE A 135 -6.76 7.25 -4.14
N GLU A 136 -6.49 7.43 -2.85
CA GLU A 136 -7.10 8.44 -2.02
C GLU A 136 -6.19 9.67 -1.92
N GLU A 137 -6.81 10.85 -1.83
CA GLU A 137 -6.10 12.10 -1.59
C GLU A 137 -6.28 12.52 -0.13
N ILE A 138 -5.20 12.39 0.66
CA ILE A 138 -5.19 12.81 2.05
C ILE A 138 -4.68 14.26 2.12
N GLN A 139 -5.55 15.16 2.58
CA GLN A 139 -5.20 16.55 2.79
C GLN A 139 -4.60 16.76 4.18
N LEU A 140 -3.36 17.23 4.22
CA LEU A 140 -2.69 17.66 5.44
C LEU A 140 -2.97 19.13 5.75
N GLU A 141 -2.51 19.57 6.92
CA GLU A 141 -2.46 21.00 7.20
C GLU A 141 -1.51 21.71 6.22
N ASN A 142 -1.73 23.01 5.99
CA ASN A 142 -1.03 23.83 4.98
C ASN A 142 -1.35 23.48 3.51
N ASN A 143 -2.50 22.83 3.25
CA ASN A 143 -2.98 22.48 1.89
C ASN A 143 -2.04 21.53 1.12
N ILE A 144 -1.20 20.77 1.81
CA ILE A 144 -0.44 19.69 1.20
C ILE A 144 -1.40 18.52 0.94
N LYS A 145 -1.41 18.01 -0.28
CA LYS A 145 -2.23 16.88 -0.69
C LYS A 145 -1.31 15.71 -1.01
N LEU A 146 -1.56 14.56 -0.38
CA LEU A 146 -0.80 13.34 -0.61
C LEU A 146 -1.69 12.31 -1.29
N LYS A 147 -1.19 11.72 -2.38
CA LYS A 147 -1.81 10.56 -3.03
C LYS A 147 -1.36 9.29 -2.32
N VAL A 148 -2.30 8.48 -1.86
CA VAL A 148 -2.04 7.29 -1.03
C VAL A 148 -2.92 6.15 -1.52
N CYS A 149 -2.44 4.91 -1.52
CA CYS A 149 -3.34 3.76 -1.74
C CYS A 149 -4.36 3.67 -0.60
N SER A 150 -5.57 3.17 -0.87
CA SER A 150 -6.55 2.86 0.18
C SER A 150 -6.01 1.86 1.23
N LEU A 151 -6.68 1.76 2.38
CA LEU A 151 -6.33 0.77 3.40
C LEU A 151 -6.51 -0.66 2.86
N GLU A 152 -7.53 -0.88 2.05
CA GLU A 152 -7.88 -2.16 1.44
C GLU A 152 -6.81 -2.58 0.43
N ALA A 153 -6.36 -1.67 -0.43
CA ALA A 153 -5.23 -1.88 -1.33
C ALA A 153 -3.93 -2.13 -0.54
N LEU A 154 -3.71 -1.45 0.58
CA LEU A 154 -2.55 -1.69 1.44
C LEU A 154 -2.57 -3.09 2.06
N VAL A 155 -3.74 -3.58 2.50
CA VAL A 155 -3.91 -4.95 2.99
C VAL A 155 -3.60 -5.97 1.90
N LEU A 156 -4.11 -5.76 0.68
CA LEU A 156 -3.78 -6.60 -0.48
C LEU A 156 -2.27 -6.69 -0.70
N LEU A 157 -1.57 -5.56 -0.77
CA LEU A 157 -0.12 -5.51 -0.97
C LEU A 157 0.63 -6.24 0.15
N LYS A 158 0.18 -6.12 1.40
CA LYS A 158 0.79 -6.81 2.55
C LYS A 158 0.56 -8.32 2.53
N ILE A 159 -0.61 -8.79 2.09
CA ILE A 159 -0.90 -10.22 1.94
C ILE A 159 0.08 -10.84 0.94
N ILE A 160 0.26 -10.20 -0.21
CA ILE A 160 1.18 -10.63 -1.27
C ILE A 160 2.63 -10.60 -0.77
N ALA A 161 3.07 -9.45 -0.24
CA ALA A 161 4.45 -9.27 0.20
C ALA A 161 4.87 -10.23 1.33
N ASN A 162 3.93 -10.60 2.20
CA ASN A 162 4.19 -11.59 3.25
C ASN A 162 4.29 -13.02 2.71
N ASP A 163 3.52 -13.40 1.69
CA ASP A 163 3.65 -14.72 1.05
C ASP A 163 4.97 -14.82 0.28
N ASP A 164 5.37 -13.75 -0.43
CA ASP A 164 6.64 -13.68 -1.16
C ASP A 164 7.85 -13.71 -0.24
N ASN A 165 7.73 -13.10 0.95
CA ASN A 165 8.77 -13.15 1.96
C ASN A 165 8.18 -13.39 3.36
N PRO A 166 8.08 -14.66 3.80
CA PRO A 166 7.53 -15.02 5.11
C PRO A 166 8.26 -14.42 6.31
N SER A 167 9.50 -13.93 6.14
CA SER A 167 10.23 -13.22 7.20
C SER A 167 9.64 -11.85 7.52
N ARG A 168 8.78 -11.30 6.64
CA ARG A 168 8.07 -10.03 6.84
C ARG A 168 6.88 -10.20 7.80
N THR A 169 7.15 -10.65 9.02
CA THR A 169 6.13 -10.87 10.07
C THR A 169 5.40 -9.58 10.47
N LYS A 170 6.03 -8.42 10.31
CA LYS A 170 5.41 -7.10 10.55
C LYS A 170 4.18 -6.86 9.68
N ASP A 171 4.13 -7.39 8.46
CA ASP A 171 2.96 -7.24 7.59
C ASP A 171 1.74 -7.96 8.18
N LEU A 172 1.92 -9.08 8.88
CA LEU A 172 0.83 -9.78 9.56
C LEU A 172 0.24 -8.92 10.68
N THR A 173 1.11 -8.30 11.48
CA THR A 173 0.69 -7.40 12.57
C THR A 173 0.00 -6.16 12.02
N ASP A 174 0.47 -5.62 10.90
CA ASP A 174 -0.16 -4.49 10.23
C ASP A 174 -1.54 -4.83 9.68
N ILE A 175 -1.69 -5.96 9.00
CA ILE A 175 -3.00 -6.42 8.50
C ILE A 175 -3.96 -6.58 9.68
N GLU A 176 -3.53 -7.28 10.73
CA GLU A 176 -4.38 -7.49 11.91
C GLU A 176 -4.80 -6.16 12.57
N HIS A 177 -3.88 -5.21 12.69
CA HIS A 177 -4.19 -3.91 13.26
C HIS A 177 -5.17 -3.13 12.38
N ILE A 178 -4.94 -3.07 11.06
CA ILE A 178 -5.86 -2.42 10.12
C ILE A 178 -7.26 -3.03 10.27
N VAL A 179 -7.37 -4.35 10.19
CA VAL A 179 -8.66 -5.07 10.35
C VAL A 179 -9.32 -4.73 11.69
N SER A 180 -8.55 -4.61 12.78
CA SER A 180 -9.13 -4.33 14.11
C SER A 180 -9.73 -2.93 14.27
N VAL A 181 -9.25 -1.95 13.51
CA VAL A 181 -9.69 -0.55 13.61
C VAL A 181 -10.52 -0.08 12.42
N TYR A 182 -10.60 -0.91 11.37
CA TYR A 182 -11.23 -0.55 10.09
C TYR A 182 -12.71 -0.19 10.25
N PHE A 183 -13.48 -0.91 11.08
CA PHE A 183 -14.87 -0.58 11.36
C PHE A 183 -15.01 0.84 11.91
N GLU A 184 -14.21 1.22 12.91
CA GLU A 184 -14.26 2.56 13.51
C GLU A 184 -13.85 3.66 12.52
N LEU A 185 -12.95 3.35 11.58
CA LEU A 185 -12.52 4.28 10.54
C LEU A 185 -13.55 4.43 9.40
N ASN A 186 -14.32 3.37 9.12
CA ASN A 186 -15.17 3.26 7.93
C ASN A 186 -16.63 2.95 8.24
N ALA A 187 -17.08 3.16 9.48
CA ALA A 187 -18.43 2.80 9.93
C ALA A 187 -19.50 3.39 9.02
N ASP A 188 -19.38 4.66 8.65
CA ASP A 188 -20.33 5.35 7.77
C ASP A 188 -20.45 4.67 6.40
N LYS A 189 -19.31 4.29 5.80
CA LYS A 189 -19.26 3.57 4.51
C LYS A 189 -19.87 2.17 4.65
N ILE A 190 -19.56 1.46 5.73
CA ILE A 190 -20.11 0.12 5.99
C ILE A 190 -21.63 0.20 6.18
N TYR A 191 -22.14 1.13 6.99
CA TYR A 191 -23.58 1.29 7.22
C TYR A 191 -24.35 1.74 5.98
N THR A 192 -23.69 2.49 5.08
CA THR A 192 -24.33 3.04 3.88
C THR A 192 -24.31 2.06 2.71
N ASP A 193 -23.17 1.41 2.47
CA ASP A 193 -22.91 0.66 1.24
C ASP A 193 -22.89 -0.86 1.44
N GLN A 194 -22.70 -1.34 2.67
CA GLN A 194 -22.44 -2.76 2.98
C GLN A 194 -23.14 -3.23 4.27
N LEU A 195 -24.33 -2.67 4.56
CA LEU A 195 -25.05 -2.91 5.81
C LEU A 195 -25.31 -4.40 6.05
N GLU A 196 -25.55 -5.16 4.98
CA GLU A 196 -25.83 -6.59 5.03
C GLU A 196 -24.66 -7.43 5.58
N ILE A 197 -23.42 -6.91 5.60
CA ILE A 197 -22.29 -7.60 6.23
C ILE A 197 -22.52 -7.76 7.75
N MET A 198 -23.23 -6.81 8.37
CA MET A 198 -23.54 -6.85 9.80
C MET A 198 -24.35 -8.10 10.19
N ASP A 199 -25.14 -8.64 9.26
CA ASP A 199 -26.01 -9.79 9.48
C ASP A 199 -25.30 -11.14 9.23
N LEU A 200 -24.08 -11.13 8.70
CA LEU A 200 -23.33 -12.35 8.36
C LEU A 200 -22.66 -13.02 9.56
N TYR A 201 -22.48 -12.29 10.66
CA TYR A 201 -21.73 -12.74 11.83
C TYR A 201 -22.58 -12.67 13.10
N ASN A 202 -22.27 -13.51 14.10
CA ASN A 202 -22.98 -13.50 15.37
C ASN A 202 -22.53 -12.32 16.22
N THR A 203 -23.48 -11.50 16.71
CA THR A 203 -23.20 -10.36 17.59
C THR A 203 -22.60 -10.76 18.94
N ASP A 204 -22.76 -12.02 19.36
CA ASP A 204 -22.16 -12.56 20.58
C ASP A 204 -20.68 -12.98 20.38
N ASP A 205 -20.15 -12.91 19.15
CA ASP A 205 -18.74 -13.18 18.87
C ASP A 205 -17.87 -12.00 19.31
N ASN A 206 -16.81 -12.29 20.08
CA ASN A 206 -15.85 -11.27 20.52
C ASN A 206 -15.14 -10.59 19.34
N ASP A 207 -15.03 -11.28 18.19
CA ASP A 207 -14.43 -10.76 16.97
C ASP A 207 -15.47 -10.19 15.99
N TYR A 208 -16.74 -10.01 16.38
CA TYR A 208 -17.83 -9.59 15.49
C TYR A 208 -17.47 -8.40 14.56
N LEU A 209 -17.02 -7.27 15.13
CA LEU A 209 -16.62 -6.08 14.36
C LEU A 209 -15.36 -6.31 13.52
N LYS A 210 -14.46 -7.18 13.99
CA LYS A 210 -13.23 -7.56 13.27
C LYS A 210 -13.57 -8.40 12.04
N LEU A 211 -14.55 -9.30 12.13
CA LEU A 211 -15.04 -10.12 11.02
C LEU A 211 -15.78 -9.27 9.98
N ILE A 212 -16.62 -8.32 10.42
CA ILE A 212 -17.25 -7.34 9.53
C ILE A 212 -16.19 -6.53 8.76
N SER A 213 -15.21 -6.00 9.48
CA SER A 213 -14.09 -5.25 8.90
C SER A 213 -13.36 -6.07 7.85
N ALA A 214 -13.03 -7.31 8.18
CA ALA A 214 -12.35 -8.23 7.30
C ALA A 214 -13.14 -8.55 6.02
N ARG A 215 -14.45 -8.82 6.14
CA ARG A 215 -15.32 -9.06 4.98
C ARG A 215 -15.43 -7.82 4.09
N ALA A 216 -15.58 -6.63 4.68
CA ALA A 216 -15.64 -5.37 3.96
C ALA A 216 -14.34 -5.07 3.20
N ILE A 217 -13.19 -5.23 3.85
CA ILE A 217 -11.86 -5.15 3.21
C ILE A 217 -11.78 -6.17 2.06
N GLY A 218 -12.22 -7.41 2.30
CA GLY A 218 -12.24 -8.47 1.30
C GLY A 218 -13.02 -8.11 0.05
N ARG A 219 -14.23 -7.55 0.19
CA ARG A 219 -15.05 -7.12 -0.95
C ARG A 219 -14.36 -6.05 -1.78
N HIS A 220 -13.81 -5.04 -1.12
CA HIS A 220 -13.09 -3.97 -1.80
C HIS A 220 -11.84 -4.52 -2.52
N ILE A 221 -11.08 -5.44 -1.89
CA ILE A 221 -10.00 -6.16 -2.57
C ILE A 221 -10.53 -6.95 -3.78
N GLY A 222 -11.71 -7.55 -3.68
CA GLY A 222 -12.41 -8.20 -4.79
C GLY A 222 -12.63 -7.25 -5.96
N ASP A 223 -13.09 -6.02 -5.70
CA ASP A 223 -13.27 -4.98 -6.72
C ASP A 223 -11.94 -4.62 -7.40
N LEU A 224 -10.86 -4.48 -6.62
CA LEU A 224 -9.52 -4.20 -7.16
C LEU A 224 -9.00 -5.32 -8.08
N LEU A 225 -9.43 -6.57 -7.81
CA LEU A 225 -8.95 -7.75 -8.50
C LEU A 225 -9.88 -8.25 -9.62
N LEU A 226 -11.02 -7.58 -9.88
CA LEU A 226 -12.00 -7.98 -10.90
C LEU A 226 -11.38 -8.22 -12.28
N ASN A 227 -10.40 -7.41 -12.66
CA ASN A 227 -9.71 -7.50 -13.95
C ASN A 227 -8.37 -8.27 -13.89
N SER A 228 -8.00 -8.79 -12.71
CA SER A 228 -6.72 -9.46 -12.44
C SER A 228 -6.94 -10.88 -11.93
N VAL A 229 -7.62 -11.71 -12.73
CA VAL A 229 -8.09 -13.06 -12.36
C VAL A 229 -7.01 -13.96 -11.76
N GLU A 230 -5.81 -14.01 -12.34
CA GLU A 230 -4.73 -14.84 -11.82
C GLU A 230 -4.19 -14.32 -10.47
N LEU A 231 -4.16 -12.99 -10.29
CA LEU A 231 -3.81 -12.40 -9.00
C LEU A 231 -4.90 -12.67 -7.96
N CYS A 232 -6.19 -12.59 -8.35
CA CYS A 232 -7.31 -12.97 -7.50
C CYS A 232 -7.18 -14.41 -6.97
N LYS A 233 -6.94 -15.37 -7.87
CA LYS A 233 -6.72 -16.78 -7.51
C LYS A 233 -5.52 -16.94 -6.58
N ARG A 234 -4.42 -16.23 -6.85
CA ARG A 234 -3.23 -16.24 -5.99
C ARG A 234 -3.56 -15.73 -4.59
N VAL A 235 -4.22 -14.58 -4.46
CA VAL A 235 -4.59 -13.98 -3.17
C VAL A 235 -5.52 -14.90 -2.38
N ILE A 236 -6.56 -15.46 -2.99
CA ILE A 236 -7.43 -16.46 -2.36
C ILE A 236 -6.62 -17.68 -1.89
N SER A 237 -5.69 -18.18 -2.72
CA SER A 237 -4.82 -19.29 -2.32
C SER A 237 -3.92 -18.94 -1.14
N ILE A 238 -3.44 -17.70 -1.02
CA ILE A 238 -2.63 -17.24 0.11
C ILE A 238 -3.49 -17.22 1.38
N LEU A 239 -4.70 -16.63 1.31
CA LEU A 239 -5.62 -16.52 2.43
C LEU A 239 -6.01 -17.89 2.99
N ARG A 240 -6.28 -18.88 2.11
CA ARG A 240 -6.57 -20.27 2.51
C ARG A 240 -5.45 -20.95 3.29
N LYS A 241 -4.19 -20.56 3.07
CA LYS A 241 -3.04 -21.09 3.84
C LYS A 241 -2.97 -20.49 5.25
N LYS A 242 -3.56 -19.30 5.46
CA LYS A 242 -3.50 -18.55 6.73
C LYS A 242 -4.68 -18.93 7.65
N THR A 243 -4.57 -20.09 8.29
CA THR A 243 -5.61 -20.61 9.19
C THR A 243 -5.53 -20.09 10.63
N SER A 244 -4.52 -19.27 10.95
CA SER A 244 -4.25 -18.85 12.34
C SER A 244 -5.23 -17.83 12.89
N ALA A 245 -5.99 -17.13 12.04
CA ALA A 245 -6.97 -16.13 12.46
C ALA A 245 -8.20 -16.14 11.54
N SER A 246 -9.38 -16.13 12.14
CA SER A 246 -10.68 -16.17 11.45
C SER A 246 -10.87 -15.03 10.46
N PHE A 247 -10.26 -13.86 10.72
CA PHE A 247 -10.39 -12.70 9.83
C PHE A 247 -9.78 -12.93 8.44
N TYR A 248 -8.78 -13.80 8.27
CA TYR A 248 -8.26 -14.10 6.92
C TYR A 248 -9.30 -14.83 6.07
N HIS A 249 -10.10 -15.70 6.70
CA HIS A 249 -11.21 -16.36 6.02
C HIS A 249 -12.30 -15.36 5.65
N ALA A 250 -12.63 -14.42 6.53
CA ALA A 250 -13.59 -13.35 6.23
C ALA A 250 -13.13 -12.44 5.08
N ILE A 251 -11.82 -12.13 4.96
CA ILE A 251 -11.26 -11.41 3.79
C ILE A 251 -11.46 -12.24 2.52
N GLU A 252 -11.11 -13.54 2.54
CA GLU A 252 -11.29 -14.44 1.38
C GLU A 252 -12.74 -14.45 0.91
N GLU A 253 -13.63 -14.69 1.86
CA GLU A 253 -15.07 -14.68 1.67
C GLU A 253 -15.59 -13.36 1.07
N GLY A 254 -15.04 -12.22 1.48
CA GLY A 254 -15.38 -10.92 0.92
C GLY A 254 -14.93 -10.78 -0.54
N ILE A 255 -13.73 -11.28 -0.87
CA ILE A 255 -13.26 -11.31 -2.27
C ILE A 255 -14.20 -12.17 -3.12
N ILE A 256 -14.67 -13.31 -2.59
CA ILE A 256 -15.58 -14.23 -3.29
C ILE A 256 -16.96 -13.59 -3.51
N ASP A 257 -17.48 -12.78 -2.59
CA ASP A 257 -18.76 -12.06 -2.76
C ASP A 257 -18.81 -11.24 -4.05
N VAL A 258 -17.68 -10.62 -4.39
CA VAL A 258 -17.56 -9.72 -5.55
C VAL A 258 -17.17 -10.48 -6.82
N THR A 259 -16.20 -11.38 -6.70
CA THR A 259 -15.58 -12.03 -7.87
C THR A 259 -16.28 -13.32 -8.30
N GLY A 260 -17.04 -13.96 -7.41
CA GLY A 260 -17.65 -15.27 -7.63
C GLY A 260 -16.64 -16.42 -7.80
N ALA A 261 -15.39 -16.22 -7.40
CA ALA A 261 -14.26 -17.12 -7.59
C ALA A 261 -14.26 -18.37 -6.69
#